data_AF-A0A9E4KXY2-F1
#
_entry.id   AF-A0A9E4KXY2-F1
#
_cell.length_a   1.000
_cell.length_b   1.000
_cell.length_c   1.000
_cell.angle_alpha   90.00
_cell.angle_beta   90.00
_cell.angle_gamma   90.00
#
_symmetry.space_group_name_H-M   'P 1'
#
loop_
_entity.id
_entity.type
_entity.pdbx_description
1 polymer ?
#
loop_
_entity_poly.entity_id
_entity_poly.type
_entity_poly.pdbx_seq_one_letter_code
_entity_poly.pdbx_strand_id
1 'polypeptide(L)'
;LAEEIGATVRNARRQEANPVDAVRQAVGGFLVFRGKITDVDRRIEGGWNRGDAKMAGTGDFAGGEMLLEFQNEHLAVRVDGEFAATVPDLIAVLDSETGEPITTEALRYGMRVAVIAFPCAPQWREPAALELAHPRYFGYDVDYVPVEERYQGG
;
A
#
# COMPACT_ATOMS: atom_id res chain seq x y z
N LEU A 1 -9.64 -5.63 14.58
CA LEU A 1 -8.71 -5.29 13.48
C LEU A 1 -8.45 -3.79 13.32
N ALA A 2 -9.37 -2.95 12.81
CA ALA A 2 -9.11 -1.51 12.64
C ALA A 2 -8.77 -0.78 13.97
N GLU A 3 -9.47 -1.13 15.06
CA GLU A 3 -9.21 -0.60 16.41
C GLU A 3 -7.87 -1.07 17.00
N GLU A 4 -7.46 -2.28 16.62
CA GLU A 4 -6.24 -2.98 17.07
C GLU A 4 -5.00 -2.41 16.36
N ILE A 5 -5.10 -2.12 15.06
CA ILE A 5 -4.10 -1.39 14.28
C ILE A 5 -3.98 0.04 14.83
N GLY A 6 -5.09 0.73 15.08
CA GLY A 6 -5.09 2.07 15.68
C GLY A 6 -4.47 2.10 17.09
N ALA A 7 -4.71 1.07 17.91
CA ALA A 7 -4.07 0.93 19.22
C ALA A 7 -2.56 0.62 19.11
N THR A 8 -2.17 -0.17 18.11
CA THR A 8 -0.77 -0.56 17.90
C THR A 8 0.07 0.63 17.41
N VAL A 9 -0.45 1.46 16.49
CA VAL A 9 0.19 2.74 16.08
C VAL A 9 0.43 3.64 17.29
N ARG A 10 -0.57 3.78 18.18
CA ARG A 10 -0.46 4.61 19.40
C ARG A 10 0.53 4.04 20.42
N ASN A 11 0.64 2.73 20.53
CA ASN A 11 1.53 2.06 21.49
C ASN A 11 2.99 2.03 21.00
N ALA A 12 3.23 1.86 19.69
CA ALA A 12 4.58 1.85 19.10
C ALA A 12 5.33 3.18 19.31
N ARG A 13 4.62 4.31 19.24
CA ARG A 13 5.18 5.64 19.51
C ARG A 13 5.78 5.80 20.91
N ARG A 14 5.36 4.97 21.88
CA ARG A 14 5.87 5.05 23.26
C ARG A 14 7.21 4.35 23.47
N GLN A 15 7.74 3.61 22.48
CA GLN A 15 8.89 2.73 22.65
C GLN A 15 10.12 3.08 21.79
N GLU A 16 10.18 4.29 21.19
CA GLU A 16 11.29 4.73 20.31
C GLU A 16 11.60 3.81 19.12
N ALA A 17 10.70 2.87 18.80
CA ALA A 17 10.80 2.02 17.62
C ALA A 17 10.41 2.81 16.35
N ASN A 18 10.98 2.43 15.20
CA ASN A 18 10.54 2.98 13.91
C ASN A 18 9.03 2.72 13.75
N PRO A 19 8.18 3.75 13.65
CA PRO A 19 6.73 3.57 13.73
C PRO A 19 6.16 2.84 12.52
N VAL A 20 6.77 3.00 11.34
CA VAL A 20 6.42 2.23 10.13
C VAL A 20 6.68 0.75 10.36
N ASP A 21 7.85 0.40 10.90
CA ASP A 21 8.21 -1.00 11.13
C ASP A 21 7.32 -1.65 12.19
N ALA A 22 6.91 -0.91 13.22
CA ALA A 22 5.99 -1.39 14.23
C ALA A 22 4.59 -1.68 13.63
N VAL A 23 4.05 -0.77 12.81
CA VAL A 23 2.78 -0.99 12.11
C VAL A 23 2.88 -2.19 11.17
N ARG A 24 3.96 -2.25 10.38
CA ARG A 24 4.25 -3.35 9.46
C ARG A 24 4.27 -4.69 10.19
N GLN A 25 5.00 -4.81 11.29
CA GLN A 25 5.09 -6.04 12.07
C GLN A 25 3.74 -6.45 12.66
N ALA A 26 2.96 -5.49 13.16
CA ALA A 26 1.65 -5.75 13.75
C ALA A 26 0.64 -6.37 12.78
N VAL A 27 0.74 -6.02 11.49
CA VAL A 27 -0.16 -6.55 10.44
C VAL A 27 0.45 -7.69 9.62
N GLY A 28 1.66 -8.15 9.99
CA GLY A 28 2.38 -9.16 9.19
C GLY A 28 2.73 -8.66 7.78
N GLY A 29 2.99 -7.36 7.64
CA GLY A 29 3.20 -6.70 6.36
C GLY A 29 4.65 -6.68 5.87
N PHE A 30 4.79 -6.26 4.62
CA PHE A 30 6.04 -6.13 3.88
C PHE A 30 6.24 -4.67 3.49
N LEU A 31 7.47 -4.18 3.63
CA LEU A 31 7.82 -2.83 3.19
C LEU A 31 8.00 -2.87 1.67
N VAL A 32 7.12 -2.20 0.94
CA VAL A 32 7.15 -2.15 -0.53
C VAL A 32 8.08 -1.04 -1.00
N PHE A 33 7.97 0.15 -0.38
CA PHE A 33 8.72 1.32 -0.83
C PHE A 33 8.84 2.38 0.27
N ARG A 34 9.90 3.20 0.22
CA ARG A 34 10.00 4.45 0.98
C ARG A 34 10.37 5.60 0.06
N GLY A 35 9.62 6.68 0.10
CA GLY A 35 9.80 7.75 -0.87
C GLY A 35 9.11 9.05 -0.52
N LYS A 36 9.25 10.01 -1.44
CA LYS A 36 8.54 11.28 -1.43
C LYS A 36 7.52 11.29 -2.55
N ILE A 37 6.28 11.68 -2.27
CA ILE A 37 5.25 11.86 -3.30
C ILE A 37 5.65 13.01 -4.22
N THR A 38 5.77 12.72 -5.52
CA THR A 38 6.18 13.66 -6.57
C THR A 38 5.04 14.10 -7.47
N ASP A 39 3.92 13.37 -7.47
CA ASP A 39 2.74 13.70 -8.26
C ASP A 39 1.52 13.01 -7.67
N VAL A 40 0.35 13.63 -7.76
CA VAL A 40 -0.93 13.01 -7.40
C VAL A 40 -2.01 13.48 -8.36
N ASP A 41 -2.50 12.57 -9.20
CA ASP A 41 -3.62 12.80 -10.09
C ASP A 41 -4.90 12.17 -9.54
N ARG A 42 -6.03 12.86 -9.73
CA ARG A 42 -7.35 12.37 -9.34
C ARG A 42 -8.38 12.76 -10.39
N ARG A 43 -9.22 11.79 -10.75
CA ARG A 43 -10.24 11.91 -11.78
C ARG A 43 -11.49 11.14 -11.40
N ILE A 44 -12.63 11.61 -11.88
CA ILE A 44 -13.90 10.91 -11.75
C ILE A 44 -14.13 10.14 -13.05
N GLU A 45 -14.11 8.81 -12.97
CA GLU A 45 -14.30 7.93 -14.12
C GLU A 45 -15.40 6.92 -13.80
N GLY A 46 -16.46 6.90 -14.62
CA GLY A 46 -17.57 5.94 -14.44
C GLY A 46 -18.30 6.06 -13.10
N GLY A 47 -18.26 7.24 -12.45
CA GLY A 47 -18.84 7.47 -11.12
C GLY A 47 -17.93 7.14 -9.93
N TRP A 48 -16.68 6.73 -10.19
CA TRP A 48 -15.69 6.40 -9.17
C TRP A 48 -14.58 7.44 -9.12
N ASN A 49 -14.11 7.76 -7.92
CA ASN A 49 -12.88 8.52 -7.73
C ASN A 49 -11.71 7.59 -8.02
N ARG A 50 -11.05 7.76 -9.16
CA ARG A 50 -9.79 7.08 -9.51
C ARG A 50 -8.64 8.06 -9.36
N GLY A 51 -7.47 7.55 -9.02
CA GLY A 51 -6.27 8.37 -8.98
C GLY A 51 -5.01 7.54 -8.98
N ASP A 52 -3.92 8.25 -9.19
CA ASP A 52 -2.58 7.71 -9.08
C ASP A 52 -1.67 8.68 -8.34
N ALA A 53 -0.71 8.12 -7.59
CA ALA A 53 0.32 8.88 -6.92
C ALA A 53 1.68 8.33 -7.30
N LYS A 54 2.57 9.21 -7.77
CA LYS A 54 3.96 8.88 -8.07
C LYS A 54 4.85 9.21 -6.89
N MET A 55 5.84 8.39 -6.64
CA MET A 55 6.78 8.57 -5.55
C MET A 55 8.20 8.33 -6.05
N ALA A 56 9.11 9.24 -5.67
CA ALA A 56 10.55 9.05 -5.87
C ALA A 56 11.14 8.40 -4.61
N GLY A 57 11.91 7.33 -4.81
CA GLY A 57 12.49 6.57 -3.71
C GLY A 57 13.55 7.34 -2.92
N THR A 58 13.69 6.98 -1.66
CA THR A 58 14.64 7.59 -0.72
C THR A 58 15.34 6.52 0.12
N GLY A 59 16.52 6.82 0.66
CA GLY A 59 17.31 5.85 1.42
C GLY A 59 17.68 4.64 0.53
N ASP A 60 17.36 3.43 1.01
CA ASP A 60 17.63 2.18 0.29
C ASP A 60 16.84 2.04 -1.02
N PHE A 61 15.80 2.86 -1.23
CA PHE A 61 15.01 2.91 -2.45
C PHE A 61 15.44 4.04 -3.39
N ALA A 62 16.51 4.78 -3.07
CA ALA A 62 16.94 5.93 -3.87
C ALA A 62 17.24 5.53 -5.34
N GLY A 63 16.73 6.31 -6.27
CA GLY A 63 16.85 6.06 -7.72
C GLY A 63 15.72 5.21 -8.31
N GLY A 64 14.91 4.54 -7.48
CA GLY A 64 13.68 3.88 -7.91
C GLY A 64 12.47 4.82 -7.93
N GLU A 65 11.46 4.43 -8.68
CA GLU A 65 10.17 5.11 -8.77
C GLU A 65 9.03 4.14 -8.42
N MET A 66 7.99 4.67 -7.78
CA MET A 66 6.81 3.90 -7.44
C MET A 66 5.55 4.60 -7.93
N LEU A 67 4.65 3.83 -8.55
CA LEU A 67 3.30 4.25 -8.93
C LEU A 67 2.29 3.54 -8.02
N LEU A 68 1.49 4.31 -7.30
CA LEU A 68 0.34 3.84 -6.52
C LEU A 68 -0.94 4.13 -7.29
N GLU A 69 -1.75 3.11 -7.57
CA GLU A 69 -3.02 3.23 -8.27
C GLU A 69 -4.17 2.96 -7.29
N PHE A 70 -5.15 3.86 -7.22
CA PHE A 70 -6.21 3.80 -6.21
C PHE A 70 -7.58 4.21 -6.74
N GLN A 71 -8.62 3.73 -6.04
CA GLN A 71 -9.99 4.25 -6.13
C GLN A 71 -10.40 4.86 -4.78
N ASN A 72 -11.45 4.33 -4.15
CA ASN A 72 -11.76 4.59 -2.75
C ASN A 72 -10.66 4.04 -1.83
N GLU A 73 -9.98 2.97 -2.26
CA GLU A 73 -8.88 2.30 -1.55
C GLU A 73 -7.66 2.16 -2.47
N HIS A 74 -6.49 1.90 -1.90
CA HIS A 74 -5.27 1.57 -2.66
C HIS A 74 -5.41 0.19 -3.30
N LEU A 75 -5.27 0.11 -4.63
CA LEU A 75 -5.59 -1.12 -5.36
C LEU A 75 -4.36 -1.83 -5.92
N ALA A 76 -3.37 -1.08 -6.36
CA ALA A 76 -2.14 -1.65 -6.91
C ALA A 76 -0.96 -0.72 -6.70
N VAL A 77 0.23 -1.31 -6.61
CA VAL A 77 1.49 -0.59 -6.56
C VAL A 77 2.48 -1.22 -7.53
N ARG A 78 3.13 -0.37 -8.31
CA ARG A 78 4.24 -0.73 -9.18
C ARG A 78 5.52 -0.08 -8.69
N VAL A 79 6.60 -0.84 -8.64
CA VAL A 79 7.96 -0.32 -8.40
C VAL A 79 8.74 -0.53 -9.69
N ASP A 80 9.28 0.55 -10.24
CA ASP A 80 10.03 0.55 -11.50
C ASP A 80 9.30 -0.14 -12.67
N GLY A 81 7.97 -0.01 -12.70
CA GLY A 81 7.07 -0.56 -13.72
C GLY A 81 6.46 -1.93 -13.40
N GLU A 82 7.03 -2.66 -12.45
CA GLU A 82 6.62 -4.02 -12.08
C GLU A 82 5.65 -4.04 -10.90
N PHE A 83 4.61 -4.89 -10.96
CA PHE A 83 3.63 -5.00 -9.88
C PHE A 83 4.25 -5.59 -8.61
N ALA A 84 4.35 -4.77 -7.57
CA ALA A 84 4.91 -5.15 -6.28
C ALA A 84 3.84 -5.61 -5.27
N ALA A 85 2.60 -5.09 -5.37
CA ALA A 85 1.43 -5.61 -4.67
C ALA A 85 0.14 -5.18 -5.37
N THR A 86 -0.91 -5.98 -5.22
CA THR A 86 -2.24 -5.75 -5.81
C THR A 86 -3.32 -6.26 -4.88
N VAL A 87 -4.55 -5.77 -5.05
CA VAL A 87 -5.75 -6.41 -4.50
C VAL A 87 -5.80 -7.92 -4.83
N PRO A 88 -6.46 -8.75 -3.99
CA PRO A 88 -7.15 -8.39 -2.74
C PRO A 88 -6.25 -8.04 -1.55
N ASP A 89 -4.92 -8.21 -1.63
CA ASP A 89 -4.04 -7.82 -0.53
C ASP A 89 -4.11 -6.32 -0.25
N LEU A 90 -3.92 -5.96 1.02
CA LEU A 90 -4.11 -4.60 1.50
C LEU A 90 -2.83 -3.80 1.30
N ILE A 91 -2.97 -2.56 0.82
CA ILE A 91 -1.88 -1.61 0.63
C ILE A 91 -2.15 -0.38 1.50
N ALA A 92 -1.20 -0.04 2.36
CA ALA A 92 -1.28 1.13 3.22
C ALA A 92 -0.12 2.09 2.94
N VAL A 93 -0.45 3.37 2.80
CA VAL A 93 0.51 4.46 2.78
C VAL A 93 0.60 5.01 4.19
N LEU A 94 1.80 5.03 4.75
CA LEU A 94 2.06 5.54 6.08
C LEU A 94 2.92 6.79 6.00
N ASP A 95 2.65 7.77 6.85
CA ASP A 95 3.58 8.87 7.08
C ASP A 95 4.91 8.30 7.64
N SER A 96 6.03 8.66 7.00
CA SER A 96 7.34 8.06 7.32
C SER A 96 7.85 8.38 8.72
N GLU A 97 7.44 9.52 9.27
CA GLU A 97 7.92 9.99 10.57
C GLU A 97 7.04 9.46 11.70
N THR A 98 5.73 9.37 11.44
CA THR A 98 4.75 9.15 12.51
C THR A 98 4.08 7.78 12.45
N GLY A 99 4.15 7.08 11.32
CA GLY A 99 3.50 5.79 11.06
C GLY A 99 1.97 5.87 10.95
N GLU A 100 1.39 7.06 10.90
CA GLU A 100 -0.05 7.23 10.71
C GLU A 100 -0.46 6.88 9.27
N PRO A 101 -1.57 6.15 9.08
CA PRO A 101 -2.07 5.85 7.74
C PRO A 101 -2.58 7.11 7.05
N ILE A 102 -2.25 7.25 5.77
CA ILE A 102 -2.67 8.32 4.88
C ILE A 102 -3.73 7.74 3.94
N THR A 103 -4.91 8.35 3.92
CA THR A 103 -6.00 7.94 3.02
C THR A 103 -5.76 8.43 1.59
N THR A 104 -6.46 7.85 0.63
CA THR A 104 -6.40 8.24 -0.79
C THR A 104 -6.72 9.73 -0.97
N GLU A 105 -7.64 10.29 -0.19
CA GLU A 105 -8.02 11.71 -0.21
C GLU A 105 -6.99 12.61 0.47
N ALA A 106 -6.15 12.07 1.36
CA ALA A 106 -5.13 12.80 2.10
C ALA A 106 -3.77 12.82 1.40
N LEU A 107 -3.53 11.97 0.39
CA LEU A 107 -2.26 11.97 -0.38
C LEU A 107 -1.97 13.34 -1.00
N ARG A 108 -0.82 13.93 -0.71
CA ARG A 108 -0.39 15.23 -1.26
C ARG A 108 1.05 15.18 -1.74
N TYR A 109 1.34 15.96 -2.77
CA TYR A 109 2.70 16.26 -3.21
C TYR A 109 3.58 16.66 -2.01
N GLY A 110 4.79 16.14 -1.97
CA GLY A 110 5.79 16.52 -0.98
C GLY A 110 5.84 15.66 0.27
N MET A 111 4.79 14.86 0.55
CA MET A 111 4.74 13.97 1.71
C MET A 111 5.85 12.91 1.63
N ARG A 112 6.48 12.62 2.77
CA ARG A 112 7.43 11.51 2.92
C ARG A 112 6.68 10.31 3.47
N VAL A 113 6.63 9.24 2.70
CA VAL A 113 5.77 8.09 2.99
C VAL A 113 6.51 6.77 2.87
N ALA A 114 6.03 5.80 3.64
CA ALA A 114 6.36 4.41 3.47
C ALA A 114 5.12 3.67 2.98
N VAL A 115 5.26 2.85 1.96
CA VAL A 115 4.18 1.99 1.47
C VAL A 115 4.45 0.58 1.96
N ILE A 116 3.44 0.01 2.63
CA ILE A 116 3.45 -1.38 3.07
C ILE A 116 2.31 -2.13 2.40
N ALA A 117 2.51 -3.42 2.18
CA ALA A 117 1.48 -4.33 1.73
C ALA A 117 1.37 -5.51 2.70
N PHE A 118 0.16 -6.04 2.90
CA PHE A 118 -0.06 -7.13 3.86
C PHE A 118 -1.21 -8.05 3.43
N PRO A 119 -1.17 -9.32 3.85
CA PRO A 119 -2.14 -10.33 3.43
C PRO A 119 -3.59 -9.90 3.67
N CYS A 120 -4.45 -10.13 2.70
CA CYS A 120 -5.90 -10.05 2.91
C CYS A 120 -6.41 -11.17 3.81
N ALA A 121 -7.64 -11.03 4.30
CA ALA A 121 -8.29 -12.11 5.04
C ALA A 121 -8.51 -13.33 4.12
N PRO A 122 -8.34 -14.58 4.60
CA PRO A 122 -8.37 -15.78 3.76
C PRO A 122 -9.63 -15.92 2.89
N GLN A 123 -10.77 -15.40 3.33
CA GLN A 123 -12.03 -15.44 2.61
C GLN A 123 -11.95 -14.68 1.26
N TRP A 124 -11.10 -13.66 1.16
CA TRP A 124 -10.88 -12.90 -0.08
C TRP A 124 -10.02 -13.64 -1.10
N ARG A 125 -9.40 -14.76 -0.71
CA ARG A 125 -8.61 -15.63 -1.58
C ARG A 125 -9.39 -16.84 -2.07
N GLU A 126 -10.62 -17.03 -1.59
CA GLU A 126 -11.50 -18.07 -2.10
C GLU A 126 -11.90 -17.77 -3.55
N PRO A 127 -12.08 -18.79 -4.42
CA PRO A 127 -12.35 -18.58 -5.84
C PRO A 127 -13.50 -17.60 -6.12
N ALA A 128 -14.61 -17.73 -5.40
CA ALA A 128 -15.77 -16.86 -5.57
C ALA A 128 -15.51 -15.39 -5.17
N ALA A 129 -14.66 -15.16 -4.17
CA ALA A 129 -14.27 -13.81 -3.77
C ALA A 129 -13.25 -13.21 -4.75
N LEU A 130 -12.32 -14.03 -5.25
CA LEU A 130 -11.37 -13.61 -6.28
C LEU A 130 -12.08 -13.19 -7.56
N GLU A 131 -13.19 -13.80 -7.97
CA GLU A 131 -13.97 -13.32 -9.13
C GLU A 131 -14.34 -11.84 -9.03
N LEU A 132 -14.50 -11.31 -7.81
CA LEU A 132 -14.86 -9.91 -7.54
C LEU A 132 -13.68 -9.03 -7.13
N ALA A 133 -12.63 -9.62 -6.57
CA ALA A 133 -11.51 -8.88 -5.97
C ALA A 133 -10.19 -9.05 -6.75
N HIS A 134 -10.15 -9.85 -7.81
CA HIS A 134 -8.97 -10.09 -8.62
C HIS A 134 -8.50 -8.79 -9.31
N PRO A 135 -7.18 -8.54 -9.46
CA PRO A 135 -6.65 -7.34 -10.12
C PRO A 135 -7.28 -7.04 -11.48
N ARG A 136 -7.50 -8.08 -12.31
CA ARG A 136 -8.18 -7.95 -13.62
C ARG A 136 -9.61 -7.39 -13.53
N TYR A 137 -10.34 -7.63 -12.43
CA TYR A 137 -11.67 -7.02 -12.22
C TYR A 137 -11.57 -5.49 -12.18
N PHE A 138 -10.47 -4.96 -11.67
CA PHE A 138 -10.21 -3.52 -11.57
C PHE A 138 -9.52 -2.92 -12.81
N GLY A 139 -9.20 -3.76 -13.81
CA GLY A 139 -8.54 -3.36 -15.05
C GLY A 139 -7.03 -3.54 -15.06
N TYR A 140 -6.44 -4.21 -14.05
CA TYR A 140 -5.01 -4.49 -14.02
C TYR A 140 -4.71 -5.82 -14.72
N ASP A 141 -3.88 -5.77 -15.77
CA ASP A 141 -3.46 -6.95 -16.52
C ASP A 141 -2.36 -7.72 -15.78
N VAL A 142 -2.71 -8.34 -14.66
CA VAL A 142 -1.83 -9.18 -13.83
C VAL A 142 -2.65 -10.21 -13.07
N ASP A 143 -2.08 -11.40 -12.86
CA ASP A 143 -2.68 -12.42 -12.00
C ASP A 143 -2.45 -12.06 -10.52
N TYR A 144 -3.41 -12.41 -9.66
CA TYR A 144 -3.21 -12.28 -8.23
C TYR A 144 -2.09 -13.20 -7.77
N VAL A 145 -1.05 -12.62 -7.18
CA VAL A 145 -0.01 -13.30 -6.41
C VAL A 145 -0.08 -12.78 -4.98
N PRO A 146 -0.17 -13.63 -3.94
CA PRO A 146 -0.14 -13.18 -2.56
C PRO A 146 1.14 -12.38 -2.25
N VAL A 147 1.00 -11.31 -1.48
CA VAL A 147 2.13 -10.45 -1.11
C VAL A 147 3.22 -11.24 -0.39
N GLU A 148 2.86 -12.19 0.47
CA GLU A 148 3.85 -13.03 1.13
C GLU A 148 4.66 -13.88 0.14
N GLU A 149 4.10 -14.32 -0.98
CA GLU A 149 4.83 -15.05 -2.01
C GLU A 149 5.78 -14.14 -2.80
N ARG A 150 5.38 -12.88 -3.04
CA ARG A 150 6.23 -11.89 -3.71
C ARG A 150 7.47 -11.52 -2.91
N TYR A 151 7.39 -11.55 -1.58
CA TYR A 151 8.47 -11.16 -0.67
C TYR A 151 9.12 -12.35 0.05
N GLN A 152 8.70 -13.58 -0.25
CA GLN A 152 9.40 -14.81 0.18
C GLN A 152 10.59 -15.06 -0.76
N GLY A 153 11.78 -14.63 -0.34
CA GLY A 153 13.01 -14.85 -1.10
C GLY A 153 14.17 -13.90 -0.83
N GLY A 154 14.11 -13.07 0.23
CA GLY A 154 15.22 -12.25 0.70
C GLY A 154 16.11 -12.96 1.70
#